data_AF-A0A174RZB1-F1
#
_entry.id   AF-A0A174RZB1-F1
#
_cell.length_a   1.000
_cell.length_b   1.000
_cell.length_c   1.000
_cell.angle_alpha   90.00
_cell.angle_beta   90.00
_cell.angle_gamma   90.00
#
_symmetry.space_group_name_H-M   'P 1'
#
loop_
_entity.id
_entity.type
_entity.pdbx_description
1 polymer ?
#
loop_
_entity_poly.entity_id
_entity_poly.type
_entity_poly.pdbx_seq_one_letter_code
_entity_poly.pdbx_strand_id
1 'polypeptide(L)'
;MAGRKPKPTAVKKLEGNPGKRKLNTKEPVPAKGMPACSDWLMPEAKKEWERLAKLMNQMGVLTEVDMAAFAAYCQSYARWKEAQEHITSVGSTFETDKGYQQQTPWVGIANTNQKLMLQASSEFGLTPSSRSRIVAGNGKAKETEDDMKKAVKKAGTQARKDIQENAPVKTGAYAKSWAAKTTKETANAMEIVVYSRNRYQLAHLLEFGHALRKGGRTRAFPHIAPAEERAAQTLEREVEKALR
;
A
#
# COMPACT_ATOMS: atom_id res chain seq x y z
N MET A 1 -15.71 19.16 27.78
CA MET A 1 -14.43 18.86 27.11
C MET A 1 -14.73 18.04 25.85
N ALA A 2 -14.21 18.45 24.68
CA ALA A 2 -14.36 17.65 23.48
C ALA A 2 -13.56 16.34 23.64
N GLY A 3 -14.22 15.20 23.44
CA GLY A 3 -13.58 13.89 23.52
C GLY A 3 -12.43 13.74 22.51
N ARG A 4 -11.56 12.75 22.73
CA ARG A 4 -10.45 12.43 21.82
C ARG A 4 -10.98 12.25 20.39
N LYS A 5 -10.31 12.86 19.41
CA LYS A 5 -10.64 12.71 17.98
C LYS A 5 -10.78 11.22 17.62
N PRO A 6 -11.83 10.82 16.88
CA PRO A 6 -12.03 9.42 16.52
C PRO A 6 -10.87 8.90 15.67
N LYS A 7 -10.41 7.67 15.94
CA LYS A 7 -9.40 7.01 15.10
C LYS A 7 -9.97 6.80 13.68
N PRO A 8 -9.19 7.08 12.61
CA PRO A 8 -9.57 6.78 11.23
C PRO A 8 -9.92 5.31 11.02
N THR A 9 -10.78 5.02 10.04
CA THR A 9 -11.22 3.64 9.79
C THR A 9 -10.06 2.74 9.37
N ALA A 10 -9.08 3.25 8.62
CA ALA A 10 -7.88 2.51 8.24
C ALA A 10 -7.11 1.99 9.47
N VAL A 11 -6.89 2.85 10.48
CA VAL A 11 -6.22 2.49 11.73
C VAL A 11 -7.04 1.45 12.51
N LYS A 12 -8.36 1.62 12.58
CA LYS A 12 -9.24 0.64 13.26
C LYS A 12 -9.20 -0.74 12.59
N LYS A 13 -9.09 -0.80 11.25
CA LYS A 13 -8.95 -2.06 10.52
C LYS A 13 -7.63 -2.75 10.86
N LEU A 14 -6.53 -1.99 10.87
CA LEU A 14 -5.20 -2.52 11.22
C LEU A 14 -5.14 -3.04 12.65
N GLU A 15 -5.78 -2.35 13.60
CA GLU A 15 -5.86 -2.78 15.00
C GLU A 15 -6.86 -3.94 15.24
N GLY A 16 -7.47 -4.51 14.18
CA GLY A 16 -8.44 -5.60 14.31
C GLY A 16 -9.80 -5.19 14.88
N ASN A 17 -10.13 -3.89 14.81
CA ASN A 17 -11.33 -3.27 15.36
C ASN A 17 -11.60 -3.67 16.84
N PRO A 18 -10.73 -3.28 17.79
CA PRO A 18 -10.83 -3.73 19.19
C PRO A 18 -12.19 -3.43 19.84
N GLY A 19 -12.81 -2.31 19.44
CA GLY A 19 -14.11 -1.89 19.95
C GLY A 19 -15.31 -2.62 19.33
N LYS A 20 -15.11 -3.48 18.31
CA LYS A 20 -16.14 -4.23 17.56
C LYS A 20 -17.31 -3.41 17.00
N ARG A 21 -17.22 -2.07 17.03
CA ARG A 21 -18.24 -1.16 16.48
C ARG A 21 -18.23 -1.23 14.96
N LYS A 22 -19.39 -0.96 14.34
CA LYS A 22 -19.50 -0.86 12.88
C LYS A 22 -18.53 0.21 12.36
N LEU A 23 -17.70 -0.16 11.39
CA LEU A 23 -16.75 0.75 10.75
C LEU A 23 -17.47 1.71 9.80
N ASN A 24 -16.96 2.94 9.68
CA ASN A 24 -17.49 3.90 8.72
C ASN A 24 -17.05 3.50 7.30
N THR A 25 -18.00 3.14 6.45
CA THR A 25 -17.74 2.78 5.04
C THR A 25 -17.80 3.97 4.09
N LYS A 26 -18.22 5.15 4.58
CA LYS A 26 -18.35 6.40 3.82
C LYS A 26 -17.25 7.41 4.15
N GLU A 27 -16.14 6.96 4.71
CA GLU A 27 -14.98 7.83 4.95
C GLU A 27 -14.36 8.20 3.60
N PRO A 28 -14.17 9.50 3.29
CA PRO A 28 -13.57 9.92 2.04
C PRO A 28 -12.14 9.39 1.96
N VAL A 29 -11.80 8.78 0.83
CA VAL A 29 -10.45 8.34 0.51
C VAL A 29 -9.95 9.28 -0.58
N PRO A 30 -9.03 10.22 -0.28
CA PRO A 30 -8.50 11.12 -1.28
C PRO A 30 -7.87 10.36 -2.45
N ALA A 31 -7.99 10.91 -3.65
CA ALA A 31 -7.29 10.39 -4.81
C ALA A 31 -5.78 10.43 -4.56
N LYS A 32 -5.10 9.35 -4.94
CA LYS A 32 -3.64 9.31 -4.89
C LYS A 32 -3.11 10.23 -5.98
N GLY A 33 -2.14 11.07 -5.65
CA GLY A 33 -1.52 11.97 -6.59
C GLY A 33 -0.68 13.02 -5.88
N MET A 34 0.43 13.40 -6.51
CA MET A 34 1.26 14.48 -6.01
C MET A 34 0.62 15.81 -6.43
N PRO A 35 0.28 16.71 -5.49
CA PRO A 35 -0.24 18.01 -5.87
C PRO A 35 0.80 18.79 -6.68
N ALA A 36 0.32 19.59 -7.64
CA ALA A 36 1.19 20.52 -8.35
C ALA A 36 1.69 21.59 -7.38
N CYS A 37 2.99 21.90 -7.46
CA CYS A 37 3.59 23.00 -6.72
C CYS A 37 2.94 24.31 -7.20
N SER A 38 2.46 25.12 -6.27
CA SER A 38 1.77 26.36 -6.63
C SER A 38 2.77 27.46 -6.98
N ASP A 39 2.42 28.26 -8.00
CA ASP A 39 3.32 29.28 -8.55
C ASP A 39 3.63 30.42 -7.57
N TRP A 40 2.73 30.68 -6.62
CA TRP A 40 2.83 31.77 -5.65
C TRP A 40 3.79 31.51 -4.46
N LEU A 41 4.40 30.31 -4.40
CA LEU A 41 5.36 29.98 -3.35
C LEU A 41 6.67 30.76 -3.48
N MET A 42 7.31 31.06 -2.34
CA MET A 42 8.65 31.64 -2.33
C MET A 42 9.66 30.69 -3.01
N PRO A 43 10.74 31.20 -3.62
CA PRO A 43 11.73 30.35 -4.29
C PRO A 43 12.28 29.24 -3.38
N GLU A 44 12.61 29.58 -2.12
CA GLU A 44 13.08 28.63 -1.11
C GLU A 44 12.01 27.60 -0.72
N ALA A 45 10.73 27.99 -0.74
CA ALA A 45 9.62 27.09 -0.49
C ALA A 45 9.42 26.10 -1.65
N LYS A 46 9.60 26.55 -2.90
CA LYS A 46 9.57 25.66 -4.08
C LYS A 46 10.69 24.62 -4.04
N LYS A 47 11.91 25.03 -3.65
CA LYS A 47 13.03 24.09 -3.45
C LYS A 47 12.70 23.04 -2.38
N GLU A 48 12.10 23.45 -1.27
CA GLU A 48 11.69 22.54 -0.20
C GLU A 48 10.56 21.60 -0.65
N TRP A 49 9.61 22.12 -1.43
CA TRP A 49 8.57 21.33 -2.06
C TRP A 49 9.18 20.22 -2.93
N GLU A 50 10.09 20.57 -3.84
CA GLU A 50 10.75 19.59 -4.72
C GLU A 50 11.53 18.54 -3.94
N ARG A 51 12.22 18.95 -2.87
CA ARG A 51 13.00 18.06 -2.00
C ARG A 51 12.14 17.03 -1.29
N LEU A 52 10.99 17.43 -0.74
CA LEU A 52 10.16 16.58 0.12
C LEU A 52 8.97 15.92 -0.57
N ALA A 53 8.33 16.58 -1.55
CA ALA A 53 7.11 16.10 -2.19
C ALA A 53 7.30 14.69 -2.77
N LYS A 54 8.44 14.45 -3.44
CA LYS A 54 8.74 13.13 -4.03
C LYS A 54 8.84 12.04 -2.97
N LEU A 55 9.52 12.32 -1.84
CA LEU A 55 9.67 11.36 -0.74
C LEU A 55 8.32 11.10 -0.06
N MET A 56 7.53 12.15 0.18
CA MET A 56 6.22 12.04 0.80
C MET A 56 5.22 11.29 -0.08
N ASN A 57 5.25 11.52 -1.39
CA ASN A 57 4.45 10.77 -2.35
C ASN A 57 4.87 9.29 -2.40
N GLN A 58 6.17 8.97 -2.38
CA GLN A 58 6.66 7.59 -2.31
C GLN A 58 6.21 6.86 -1.04
N MET A 59 6.17 7.56 0.09
CA MET A 59 5.64 7.05 1.35
C MET A 59 4.10 6.95 1.36
N GLY A 60 3.41 7.50 0.36
CA GLY A 60 1.96 7.51 0.27
C GLY A 60 1.27 8.39 1.32
N VAL A 61 1.98 9.39 1.84
CA VAL A 61 1.48 10.30 2.91
C VAL A 61 1.00 11.65 2.38
N LEU A 62 1.14 11.89 1.08
CA LEU A 62 0.72 13.12 0.40
C LEU A 62 -0.28 12.77 -0.71
N THR A 63 -1.40 13.48 -0.72
CA THR A 63 -2.47 13.35 -1.72
C THR A 63 -2.81 14.70 -2.34
N GLU A 64 -3.63 14.73 -3.39
CA GLU A 64 -3.97 15.97 -4.11
C GLU A 64 -4.67 17.01 -3.21
N VAL A 65 -5.46 16.56 -2.23
CA VAL A 65 -6.18 17.46 -1.31
C VAL A 65 -5.27 18.12 -0.27
N ASP A 66 -4.05 17.60 -0.10
CA ASP A 66 -3.10 18.09 0.90
C ASP A 66 -2.27 19.28 0.40
N MET A 67 -2.50 19.74 -0.84
CA MET A 67 -1.74 20.79 -1.52
C MET A 67 -1.53 22.03 -0.64
N ALA A 68 -2.61 22.59 -0.08
CA ALA A 68 -2.53 23.80 0.73
C ALA A 68 -1.78 23.58 2.05
N ALA A 69 -1.97 22.42 2.67
CA ALA A 69 -1.29 22.09 3.93
C ALA A 69 0.22 21.88 3.73
N PHE A 70 0.61 21.24 2.63
CA PHE A 70 2.01 21.08 2.28
C PHE A 70 2.64 22.41 1.82
N ALA A 71 1.91 23.24 1.09
CA ALA A 71 2.34 24.60 0.70
C ALA A 71 2.62 25.47 1.93
N ALA A 72 1.75 25.40 2.94
CA ALA A 72 1.94 26.09 4.21
C ALA A 72 3.24 25.64 4.92
N TYR A 73 3.52 24.34 4.95
CA TYR A 73 4.79 23.83 5.49
C TYR A 73 6.00 24.42 4.75
N CYS A 74 6.00 24.35 3.42
CA CYS A 74 7.09 24.85 2.58
C CYS A 74 7.31 26.37 2.76
N GLN A 75 6.23 27.16 2.84
CA GLN A 75 6.34 28.61 3.12
C GLN A 75 6.91 28.90 4.50
N SER A 76 6.47 28.17 5.52
CA SER A 76 7.04 28.33 6.86
C SER A 76 8.52 27.96 6.89
N TYR A 77 8.95 26.93 6.15
CA TYR A 77 10.37 26.60 5.99
C TYR A 77 11.17 27.74 5.36
N ALA A 78 10.68 28.32 4.26
CA ALA A 78 11.34 29.44 3.59
C ALA A 78 11.52 30.65 4.53
N ARG A 79 10.45 31.06 5.21
CA ARG A 79 10.47 32.19 6.15
C ARG A 79 11.32 31.93 7.39
N TRP A 80 11.32 30.70 7.89
CA TRP A 80 12.19 30.30 9.00
C TRP A 80 13.66 30.37 8.59
N LYS A 81 14.00 29.82 7.42
CA LYS A 81 15.37 29.83 6.90
C LYS A 81 15.88 31.27 6.73
N GLU A 82 15.11 32.13 6.07
CA GLU A 82 15.43 33.55 5.90
C GLU A 82 15.68 34.25 7.24
N ALA A 83 14.79 34.04 8.22
CA ALA A 83 14.94 34.61 9.55
C ALA A 83 16.19 34.11 10.29
N GLN A 84 16.53 32.82 10.17
CA GLN A 84 17.74 32.25 10.77
C GLN A 84 19.01 32.80 10.13
N GLU A 85 19.03 32.97 8.81
CA GLU A 85 20.16 33.58 8.08
C GLU A 85 20.37 35.03 8.52
N HIS A 86 19.29 35.80 8.68
CA HIS A 86 19.36 37.17 9.19
C HIS A 86 19.86 37.23 10.65
N ILE A 87 19.34 36.37 11.54
CA ILE A 87 19.81 36.30 12.94
C ILE A 87 21.29 35.95 13.00
N THR A 88 21.75 35.03 12.14
CA THR A 88 23.16 34.63 12.06
C THR A 88 24.04 35.79 11.59
N SER A 89 23.57 36.57 10.62
CA SER A 89 24.34 37.68 10.05
C SER A 89 24.38 38.92 10.93
N VAL A 90 23.28 39.27 11.60
CA VAL A 90 23.10 40.59 12.27
C VAL A 90 23.06 40.47 13.79
N GLY A 91 22.74 39.29 14.31
CA GLY A 91 22.53 39.04 15.74
C GLY A 91 21.06 38.88 16.13
N SER A 92 20.83 38.30 17.30
CA SER A 92 19.50 38.00 17.84
C SER A 92 18.94 39.09 18.75
N THR A 93 19.75 40.09 19.10
CA THR A 93 19.34 41.22 19.95
C THR A 93 19.75 42.56 19.35
N PHE A 94 19.07 43.62 19.79
CA PHE A 94 19.44 45.00 19.54
C PHE A 94 19.28 45.82 20.83
N GLU A 95 20.03 46.91 20.94
CA GLU A 95 19.92 47.85 22.05
C GLU A 95 18.87 48.93 21.72
N THR A 96 17.98 49.18 22.66
CA THR A 96 17.02 50.28 22.58
C THR A 96 17.66 51.62 22.94
N ASP A 97 17.03 52.73 22.57
CA ASP A 97 17.51 54.09 22.92
C ASP A 97 17.65 54.33 24.45
N LYS A 98 17.07 53.45 25.27
CA LYS A 98 17.12 53.49 26.74
C LYS A 98 18.16 52.52 27.35
N GLY A 99 18.99 51.88 26.52
CA GLY A 99 20.04 50.95 26.95
C GLY A 99 19.57 49.53 27.26
N TYR A 100 18.28 49.20 27.06
CA TYR A 100 17.80 47.82 27.24
C TYR A 100 18.08 46.96 26.02
N GLN A 101 18.54 45.74 26.24
CA GLN A 101 18.68 44.70 25.21
C GLN A 101 17.32 44.04 24.94
N GLN A 102 16.91 44.03 23.67
CA GLN A 102 15.67 43.38 23.22
C GLN A 102 15.95 42.41 22.07
N GLN A 103 15.10 41.38 21.92
CA GLN A 103 15.20 40.46 20.79
C GLN A 103 14.79 41.13 19.48
N THR A 104 15.49 40.82 18.39
CA THR A 104 15.08 41.29 17.07
C THR A 104 13.75 40.65 16.66
N PRO A 105 12.92 41.34 15.85
CA PRO A 105 11.67 40.77 15.33
C PRO A 105 11.88 39.44 14.59
N TRP A 106 13.07 39.24 14.00
CA TRP A 106 13.46 38.01 13.32
C TRP A 106 13.43 36.78 14.23
N VAL A 107 13.75 36.92 15.52
CA VAL A 107 13.64 35.82 16.49
C VAL A 107 12.18 35.37 16.62
N GLY A 108 11.24 36.32 16.66
CA GLY A 108 9.80 36.02 16.69
C GLY A 108 9.31 35.31 15.43
N ILE A 109 9.78 35.76 14.25
CA ILE A 109 9.47 35.14 12.96
C ILE A 109 10.01 33.71 12.90
N ALA A 110 11.27 33.50 13.29
CA ALA A 110 11.91 32.19 13.31
C ALA A 110 11.14 31.23 14.24
N ASN A 111 10.88 31.62 15.48
CA ASN A 111 10.17 30.79 16.46
C ASN A 111 8.75 30.42 15.99
N THR A 112 8.03 31.39 15.42
CA THR A 112 6.66 31.16 14.92
C THR A 112 6.65 30.17 13.77
N ASN A 113 7.51 30.37 12.77
CA ASN A 113 7.56 29.49 11.61
C ASN A 113 8.09 28.10 11.96
N GLN A 114 9.07 27.99 12.86
CA GLN A 114 9.53 26.70 13.37
C GLN A 114 8.39 25.92 14.04
N LYS A 115 7.55 26.59 14.83
CA LYS A 115 6.37 25.97 15.45
C LYS A 115 5.36 25.49 14.42
N LEU A 116 5.04 26.33 13.42
CA LEU A 116 4.12 25.96 12.34
C LEU A 116 4.66 24.77 11.53
N MET A 117 5.95 24.76 11.23
CA MET A 117 6.61 23.64 10.57
C MET A 117 6.50 22.35 11.37
N LEU A 118 6.76 22.37 12.68
CA LEU A 118 6.64 21.17 13.53
C LEU A 118 5.19 20.67 13.62
N GLN A 119 4.22 21.58 13.68
CA GLN A 119 2.79 21.23 13.67
C GLN A 119 2.41 20.54 12.35
N ALA A 120 2.72 21.15 11.21
CA ALA A 120 2.45 20.55 9.90
C ALA A 120 3.24 19.23 9.70
N SER A 121 4.50 19.18 10.13
CA SER A 121 5.33 17.96 10.09
C SER A 121 4.69 16.79 10.82
N SER A 122 4.00 17.05 11.92
CA SER A 122 3.35 16.02 12.72
C SER A 122 2.11 15.42 12.04
N GLU A 123 1.40 16.23 11.24
CA GLU A 123 0.24 15.78 10.46
C GLU A 123 0.67 14.91 9.27
N PHE A 124 1.81 15.22 8.66
CA PHE A 124 2.38 14.47 7.54
C PHE A 124 3.27 13.28 7.93
N GLY A 125 3.49 13.02 9.23
CA GLY A 125 4.31 11.90 9.67
C GLY A 125 5.82 12.12 9.51
N LEU A 126 6.27 13.36 9.38
CA LEU A 126 7.69 13.67 9.17
C LEU A 126 8.51 13.57 10.47
N THR A 127 7.85 13.56 11.63
CA THR A 127 8.53 13.40 12.92
C THR A 127 8.61 11.93 13.36
N PRO A 128 9.68 11.47 14.04
CA PRO A 128 9.79 10.09 14.49
C PRO A 128 8.57 9.58 15.29
N SER A 129 7.96 10.45 16.10
CA SER A 129 6.80 10.12 16.94
C SER A 129 5.45 10.15 16.19
N SER A 130 5.39 10.75 14.99
CA SER A 130 4.21 10.71 14.11
C SER A 130 4.29 9.55 13.13
N ARG A 131 5.49 9.10 12.73
CA ARG A 131 5.70 7.95 11.84
C ARG A 131 5.01 6.67 12.32
N SER A 132 5.06 6.37 13.62
CA SER A 132 4.40 5.17 14.18
C SER A 132 2.87 5.19 14.04
N ARG A 133 2.27 6.37 13.85
CA ARG A 133 0.82 6.56 13.62
C ARG A 133 0.46 6.59 12.14
N ILE A 134 1.41 6.91 11.28
CA ILE A 134 1.26 6.87 9.82
C ILE A 134 1.74 5.51 9.33
N VAL A 135 0.91 4.49 9.55
CA VAL A 135 0.97 3.27 8.74
C VAL A 135 0.25 3.62 7.44
N ALA A 136 0.88 4.45 6.61
CA ALA A 136 0.43 4.66 5.25
C ALA A 136 0.57 3.31 4.53
N GLY A 137 -0.53 2.82 3.98
CA GLY A 137 -0.47 1.72 3.03
C GLY A 137 0.39 2.18 1.87
N ASN A 138 1.67 1.80 1.90
CA ASN A 138 2.65 2.06 0.85
C ASN A 138 1.96 1.86 -0.50
N GLY A 139 1.84 2.93 -1.30
CA GLY A 139 1.15 2.88 -2.59
C GLY A 139 1.70 1.76 -3.48
N LYS A 140 3.04 1.62 -3.48
CA LYS A 140 3.74 0.48 -4.11
C LYS A 140 3.37 -0.85 -3.49
N ALA A 141 3.36 -0.98 -2.15
CA ALA A 141 3.02 -2.26 -1.53
C ALA A 141 1.59 -2.70 -1.84
N LYS A 142 0.63 -1.76 -1.92
CA LYS A 142 -0.76 -2.08 -2.29
C LYS A 142 -0.89 -2.42 -3.78
N GLU A 143 -0.17 -1.71 -4.64
CA GLU A 143 -0.14 -2.01 -6.09
C GLU A 143 0.50 -3.38 -6.34
N THR A 144 1.64 -3.65 -5.69
CA THR A 144 2.28 -4.98 -5.68
C THR A 144 1.36 -6.04 -5.06
N GLU A 145 0.61 -5.75 -3.98
CA GLU A 145 -0.37 -6.67 -3.39
C GLU A 145 -1.49 -6.99 -4.38
N ASP A 146 -2.07 -5.98 -5.03
CA ASP A 146 -3.14 -6.14 -6.01
C ASP A 146 -2.67 -6.93 -7.23
N ASP A 147 -1.44 -6.68 -7.71
CA ASP A 147 -0.85 -7.40 -8.83
C ASP A 147 -0.50 -8.85 -8.45
N MET A 148 -0.03 -9.09 -7.22
CA MET A 148 0.20 -10.44 -6.71
C MET A 148 -1.11 -11.24 -6.63
N LYS A 149 -2.19 -10.63 -6.15
CA LYS A 149 -3.52 -11.26 -6.12
C LYS A 149 -4.03 -11.58 -7.53
N LYS A 150 -3.79 -10.69 -8.50
CA LYS A 150 -4.14 -10.96 -9.91
C LYS A 150 -3.33 -12.12 -10.47
N ALA A 151 -2.02 -12.18 -10.21
CA ALA A 151 -1.14 -13.26 -10.66
C ALA A 151 -1.61 -14.63 -10.14
N VAL A 152 -1.88 -14.73 -8.83
CA VAL A 152 -2.40 -15.98 -8.21
C VAL A 152 -3.76 -16.38 -8.81
N LYS A 153 -4.70 -15.44 -8.95
CA LYS A 153 -6.01 -15.70 -9.59
C LYS A 153 -5.89 -16.16 -11.04
N LYS A 154 -4.98 -15.56 -11.80
CA LYS A 154 -4.72 -15.90 -13.20
C LYS A 154 -4.14 -17.31 -13.30
N ALA A 155 -3.13 -17.65 -12.50
CA ALA A 155 -2.54 -18.98 -12.46
C ALA A 155 -3.58 -20.06 -12.10
N GLY A 156 -4.39 -19.85 -11.05
CA GLY A 156 -5.44 -20.78 -10.66
C GLY A 156 -6.55 -20.94 -11.72
N THR A 157 -6.91 -19.87 -12.43
CA THR A 157 -7.89 -19.93 -13.53
C THR A 157 -7.33 -20.67 -14.74
N GLN A 158 -6.04 -20.45 -15.04
CA GLN A 158 -5.36 -21.14 -16.13
C GLN A 158 -5.23 -22.64 -15.84
N ALA A 159 -4.78 -23.02 -14.63
CA ALA A 159 -4.73 -24.40 -14.17
C ALA A 159 -6.09 -25.09 -14.32
N ARG A 160 -7.17 -24.44 -13.88
CA ARG A 160 -8.54 -24.98 -14.02
C ARG A 160 -8.93 -25.21 -15.48
N LYS A 161 -8.66 -24.25 -16.38
CA LYS A 161 -8.98 -24.39 -17.81
C LYS A 161 -8.19 -25.52 -18.45
N ASP A 162 -6.90 -25.56 -18.17
CA ASP A 162 -5.97 -26.53 -18.72
C ASP A 162 -6.35 -27.97 -18.31
N ILE A 163 -6.67 -28.16 -17.03
CA ILE A 163 -7.21 -29.43 -16.53
C ILE A 163 -8.54 -29.78 -17.23
N GLN A 164 -9.43 -28.80 -17.45
CA GLN A 164 -10.71 -29.03 -18.14
C GLN A 164 -10.52 -29.47 -19.60
N GLU A 165 -9.57 -28.87 -20.31
CA GLU A 165 -9.28 -29.12 -21.73
C GLU A 165 -8.58 -30.48 -21.94
N ASN A 166 -7.69 -30.86 -21.02
CA ASN A 166 -6.89 -32.09 -21.12
C ASN A 166 -7.47 -33.27 -20.32
N ALA A 167 -8.61 -33.08 -19.64
CA ALA A 167 -9.25 -34.13 -18.86
C ALA A 167 -9.73 -35.30 -19.74
N PRO A 168 -9.51 -36.57 -19.32
CA PRO A 168 -10.06 -37.73 -20.00
C PRO A 168 -11.59 -37.66 -20.12
N VAL A 169 -12.11 -37.89 -21.33
CA VAL A 169 -13.53 -37.74 -21.64
C VAL A 169 -14.18 -39.11 -21.85
N LYS A 170 -15.14 -39.44 -20.96
CA LYS A 170 -16.13 -40.51 -21.21
C LYS A 170 -17.51 -39.92 -21.53
N THR A 171 -18.00 -39.03 -20.68
CA THR A 171 -19.27 -38.27 -20.86
C THR A 171 -19.08 -36.76 -20.76
N GLY A 172 -17.85 -36.30 -20.48
CA GLY A 172 -17.52 -34.90 -20.22
C GLY A 172 -17.87 -34.40 -18.81
N ALA A 173 -18.58 -35.19 -17.99
CA ALA A 173 -18.96 -34.79 -16.63
C ALA A 173 -17.75 -34.56 -15.70
N TYR A 174 -16.67 -35.34 -15.89
CA TYR A 174 -15.43 -35.18 -15.14
C TYR A 174 -14.73 -33.85 -15.48
N ALA A 175 -14.49 -33.57 -16.76
CA ALA A 175 -13.93 -32.30 -17.21
C ALA A 175 -14.74 -31.11 -16.65
N LYS A 176 -16.08 -31.13 -16.78
CA LYS A 176 -16.96 -30.05 -16.27
C LYS A 176 -16.99 -29.91 -14.74
N SER A 177 -16.47 -30.88 -13.99
CA SER A 177 -16.51 -30.86 -12.52
C SER A 177 -15.48 -29.91 -11.88
N TRP A 178 -14.42 -29.56 -12.61
CA TRP A 178 -13.31 -28.77 -12.11
C TRP A 178 -13.68 -27.31 -11.83
N ALA A 179 -13.24 -26.78 -10.69
CA ALA A 179 -13.46 -25.42 -10.23
C ALA A 179 -12.21 -24.89 -9.51
N ALA A 180 -12.11 -23.56 -9.38
CA ALA A 180 -11.09 -22.89 -8.58
C ALA A 180 -11.76 -22.11 -7.44
N LYS A 181 -11.19 -22.17 -6.23
CA LYS A 181 -11.71 -21.47 -5.05
C LYS A 181 -10.55 -20.85 -4.28
N THR A 182 -10.71 -19.58 -3.88
CA THR A 182 -9.83 -18.94 -2.91
C THR A 182 -10.09 -19.51 -1.52
N THR A 183 -9.10 -20.18 -0.93
CA THR A 183 -9.19 -20.81 0.40
C THR A 183 -8.65 -19.92 1.50
N LYS A 184 -7.70 -19.04 1.16
CA LYS A 184 -7.08 -18.11 2.11
C LYS A 184 -6.80 -16.79 1.41
N GLU A 185 -7.17 -15.70 2.06
CA GLU A 185 -6.80 -14.34 1.65
C GLU A 185 -6.51 -13.53 2.92
N THR A 186 -5.23 -13.28 3.16
CA THR A 186 -4.74 -12.43 4.24
C THR A 186 -3.84 -11.35 3.67
N ALA A 187 -3.36 -10.44 4.53
CA ALA A 187 -2.39 -9.42 4.13
C ALA A 187 -1.08 -10.01 3.58
N ASN A 188 -0.73 -11.25 3.96
CA ASN A 188 0.57 -11.85 3.65
C ASN A 188 0.48 -13.14 2.83
N ALA A 189 -0.71 -13.67 2.57
CA ALA A 189 -0.88 -14.93 1.86
C ALA A 189 -2.20 -14.99 1.10
N MET A 190 -2.13 -15.47 -0.14
CA MET A 190 -3.29 -15.82 -0.94
C MET A 190 -3.14 -17.26 -1.44
N GLU A 191 -4.14 -18.11 -1.20
CA GLU A 191 -4.16 -19.50 -1.66
C GLU A 191 -5.40 -19.75 -2.51
N ILE A 192 -5.19 -20.35 -3.68
CA ILE A 192 -6.26 -20.82 -4.57
C ILE A 192 -6.11 -22.31 -4.77
N VAL A 193 -7.19 -23.04 -4.51
CA VAL A 193 -7.28 -24.48 -4.72
C VAL A 193 -8.10 -24.76 -5.96
N VAL A 194 -7.53 -25.54 -6.87
CA VAL A 194 -8.22 -26.08 -8.04
C VAL A 194 -8.64 -27.52 -7.73
N TYR A 195 -9.93 -27.82 -7.86
CA TYR A 195 -10.49 -29.10 -7.40
C TYR A 195 -11.67 -29.55 -8.25
N SER A 196 -11.93 -30.86 -8.26
CA SER A 196 -13.16 -31.44 -8.81
C SER A 196 -14.27 -31.39 -7.76
N ARG A 197 -15.38 -30.71 -8.08
CA ARG A 197 -16.50 -30.47 -7.13
C ARG A 197 -17.21 -31.74 -6.68
N ASN A 198 -17.46 -32.66 -7.60
CA ASN A 198 -18.30 -33.86 -7.36
C ASN A 198 -17.74 -35.13 -8.02
N ARG A 199 -16.51 -35.08 -8.55
CA ARG A 199 -15.82 -36.22 -9.19
C ARG A 199 -14.39 -36.39 -8.68
N TYR A 200 -14.08 -35.89 -7.48
CA TYR A 200 -12.74 -35.91 -6.89
C TYR A 200 -12.15 -37.32 -6.74
N GLN A 201 -13.00 -38.34 -6.51
CA GLN A 201 -12.58 -39.75 -6.45
C GLN A 201 -11.95 -40.22 -7.76
N LEU A 202 -12.36 -39.67 -8.90
CA LEU A 202 -11.79 -40.02 -10.21
C LEU A 202 -10.45 -39.34 -10.46
N ALA A 203 -10.19 -38.18 -9.86
CA ALA A 203 -8.99 -37.40 -10.16
C ALA A 203 -7.71 -38.19 -9.90
N HIS A 204 -7.58 -38.76 -8.70
CA HIS A 204 -6.43 -39.58 -8.34
C HIS A 204 -6.34 -40.87 -9.17
N LEU A 205 -7.48 -41.53 -9.41
CA LEU A 205 -7.53 -42.78 -10.17
C LEU A 205 -7.13 -42.59 -11.64
N LEU A 206 -7.50 -41.45 -12.23
CA LEU A 206 -7.14 -41.11 -13.60
C LEU A 206 -5.69 -40.64 -13.67
N GLU A 207 -5.22 -39.82 -12.72
CA GLU A 207 -3.87 -39.27 -12.74
C GLU A 207 -2.79 -40.36 -12.60
N PHE A 208 -3.01 -41.34 -11.71
CA PHE A 208 -1.98 -42.33 -11.37
C PHE A 208 -2.32 -43.78 -11.77
N GLY A 209 -3.55 -44.03 -12.24
CA GLY A 209 -4.08 -45.38 -12.35
C GLY A 209 -4.33 -46.03 -10.97
N HIS A 210 -4.83 -47.26 -10.97
CA HIS A 210 -5.10 -48.04 -9.77
C HIS A 210 -4.84 -49.53 -9.98
N ALA A 211 -4.75 -50.28 -8.90
CA ALA A 211 -4.51 -51.73 -8.94
C ALA A 211 -5.72 -52.50 -9.48
N LEU A 212 -5.48 -53.55 -10.25
CA LEU A 212 -6.50 -54.44 -10.79
C LEU A 212 -6.69 -55.69 -9.93
N ARG A 213 -7.91 -56.24 -9.91
CA ARG A 213 -8.29 -57.43 -9.13
C ARG A 213 -7.46 -58.68 -9.48
N LYS A 214 -6.95 -58.79 -10.72
CA LYS A 214 -6.16 -59.93 -11.21
C LYS A 214 -4.64 -59.66 -11.19
N GLY A 215 -4.19 -58.65 -10.45
CA GLY A 215 -2.81 -58.17 -10.50
C GLY A 215 -2.56 -57.15 -11.62
N GLY A 216 -1.52 -56.33 -11.46
CA GLY A 216 -1.20 -55.22 -12.36
C GLY A 216 -1.91 -53.89 -12.03
N ARG A 217 -1.64 -52.85 -12.81
CA ARG A 217 -2.24 -51.50 -12.67
C ARG A 217 -2.95 -51.07 -13.96
N THR A 218 -3.98 -50.24 -13.83
CA THR A 218 -4.59 -49.55 -14.98
C THR A 218 -3.64 -48.49 -15.54
N ARG A 219 -3.80 -48.17 -16.83
CA ARG A 219 -3.13 -47.02 -17.47
C ARG A 219 -3.48 -45.72 -16.73
N ALA A 220 -2.48 -44.87 -16.53
CA ALA A 220 -2.63 -43.51 -16.05
C ALA A 220 -2.93 -42.55 -17.21
N PHE A 221 -3.67 -41.49 -16.91
CA PHE A 221 -3.95 -40.36 -17.79
C PHE A 221 -3.55 -39.07 -17.07
N PRO A 222 -2.23 -38.78 -16.98
CA PRO A 222 -1.76 -37.56 -16.33
C PRO A 222 -2.25 -36.32 -17.07
N HIS A 223 -2.97 -35.46 -16.35
CA HIS A 223 -3.52 -34.21 -16.87
C HIS A 223 -3.54 -33.11 -15.81
N ILE A 224 -3.42 -33.47 -14.52
CA ILE A 224 -3.34 -32.53 -13.41
C ILE A 224 -1.90 -32.06 -13.23
N ALA A 225 -0.93 -32.98 -13.15
CA ALA A 225 0.47 -32.62 -12.93
C ALA A 225 1.04 -31.71 -14.04
N PRO A 226 0.81 -31.97 -15.34
CA PRO A 226 1.28 -31.06 -16.40
C PRO A 226 0.61 -29.67 -16.33
N ALA A 227 -0.65 -29.60 -15.89
CA ALA A 227 -1.36 -28.34 -15.75
C ALA A 227 -0.89 -27.54 -14.52
N GLU A 228 -0.52 -28.23 -13.43
CA GLU A 228 0.13 -27.62 -12.27
C GLU A 228 1.47 -27.00 -12.67
N GLU A 229 2.32 -27.72 -13.38
CA GLU A 229 3.64 -27.24 -13.81
C GLU A 229 3.52 -25.98 -14.68
N ARG A 230 2.61 -25.97 -15.65
CA ARG A 230 2.32 -24.78 -16.47
C ARG A 230 1.76 -23.62 -15.65
N ALA A 231 0.96 -23.90 -14.64
CA ALA A 231 0.42 -22.89 -13.74
C ALA A 231 1.51 -22.29 -12.84
N ALA A 232 2.46 -23.09 -12.35
CA ALA A 232 3.62 -22.63 -11.59
C ALA A 232 4.49 -21.68 -12.43
N GLN A 233 4.84 -22.09 -13.65
CA GLN A 233 5.59 -21.23 -14.59
C GLN A 233 4.83 -19.93 -14.92
N THR A 234 3.50 -20.02 -15.08
CA THR A 234 2.67 -18.84 -15.32
C THR A 234 2.70 -17.91 -14.11
N LEU A 235 2.60 -18.46 -12.90
CA LEU A 235 2.66 -17.68 -11.67
C LEU A 235 4.00 -16.95 -11.54
N GLU A 236 5.12 -17.67 -11.69
CA GLU A 236 6.47 -17.11 -11.65
C GLU A 236 6.62 -15.95 -12.65
N ARG A 237 6.23 -16.15 -13.90
CA ARG A 237 6.31 -15.11 -14.94
C ARG A 237 5.46 -13.88 -14.61
N GLU A 238 4.27 -14.06 -14.06
CA GLU A 238 3.40 -12.93 -13.72
C GLU A 238 3.88 -12.20 -12.46
N VAL A 239 4.47 -12.93 -11.50
CA VAL A 239 5.14 -12.35 -10.32
C VAL A 239 6.36 -11.54 -10.75
N GLU A 240 7.22 -12.07 -11.62
CA GLU A 240 8.39 -11.34 -12.15
C GLU A 240 7.99 -10.06 -12.87
N LYS A 241 6.90 -10.10 -13.66
CA LYS A 241 6.36 -8.90 -14.31
C LYS A 241 5.83 -7.87 -13.33
N ALA A 242 5.25 -8.30 -12.20
CA ALA A 242 4.74 -7.40 -11.17
C ALA A 242 5.86 -6.77 -10.30
N LEU A 243 7.07 -7.33 -10.34
CA LEU A 243 8.23 -6.85 -9.59
C LEU A 243 9.16 -5.91 -10.39
N ARG A 244 9.00 -5.85 -11.72
CA ARG A 244 9.77 -4.96 -12.62
C ARG A 244 9.08 -3.61 -12.78
#